data_AF-A0A9P3G4J1-F1
#
_entry.id   AF-A0A9P3G4J1-F1
#
_cell.length_a   1.000
_cell.length_b   1.000
_cell.length_c   1.000
_cell.angle_alpha   90.00
_cell.angle_beta   90.00
_cell.angle_gamma   90.00
#
_symmetry.space_group_name_H-M   'P 1'
#
loop_
_entity.id
_entity.type
_entity.pdbx_description
1 polymer ?
#
loop_
_entity_poly.entity_id
_entity_poly.type
_entity_poly.pdbx_seq_one_letter_code
_entity_poly.pdbx_strand_id
1 'polypeptide(L)' 'MCNRRQVCYIYTVCGHAFTMPDEHIACDNPKCKFSPVHPPNCTGDDCKRRCWQYRQPSQQYSPQLPELCPNCARK' A
#
# COMPACT_ATOMS: atom_id res chain seq x y z
N MET A 1 -4.99 -1.06 10.22
CA MET A 1 -5.77 -0.08 9.43
C MET A 1 -5.56 -0.41 7.97
N CYS A 2 -6.59 -0.36 7.13
CA CYS A 2 -6.45 -0.75 5.73
C CYS A 2 -5.67 0.37 5.05
N ASN A 3 -4.63 0.01 4.32
CA ASN A 3 -3.78 0.96 3.65
C ASN A 3 -3.42 0.45 2.25
N ARG A 4 -3.29 1.40 1.33
CA ARG A 4 -2.68 1.14 0.03
C ARG A 4 -1.18 1.15 0.22
N ARG A 5 -0.53 0.10 -0.22
CA ARG A 5 0.92 -0.05 -0.14
C ARG A 5 1.49 -0.06 -1.53
N GLN A 6 2.43 0.84 -1.78
CA GLN A 6 3.28 0.78 -2.96
C GLN A 6 4.54 0.03 -2.59
N VAL A 7 4.73 -1.14 -3.20
CA VAL A 7 5.90 -1.99 -2.94
C VAL A 7 6.97 -1.75 -4.01
N CYS A 8 8.21 -1.54 -3.61
CA CYS A 8 9.35 -1.40 -4.50
C CYS A 8 10.50 -2.30 -4.07
N TYR A 9 10.70 -3.43 -4.74
CA TYR A 9 11.80 -4.33 -4.42
C TYR A 9 13.14 -3.73 -4.85
N ILE A 10 14.08 -3.61 -3.92
CA ILE A 10 15.44 -3.16 -4.20
C ILE A 10 16.35 -4.38 -4.20
N TYR A 11 16.78 -4.81 -5.39
CA TYR A 11 17.67 -5.95 -5.57
C TYR A 11 19.12 -5.51 -5.34
N THR A 12 19.73 -5.90 -4.23
CA THR A 12 21.04 -5.38 -3.81
C THR A 12 22.21 -5.97 -4.60
N VAL A 13 22.03 -7.11 -5.27
CA VAL A 13 23.09 -7.74 -6.09
C VAL A 13 23.31 -6.98 -7.39
N CYS A 14 22.25 -6.45 -8.01
CA CYS A 14 22.34 -5.66 -9.24
C CYS A 14 22.03 -4.17 -9.06
N GLY A 15 21.62 -3.74 -7.86
CA GLY A 15 21.26 -2.35 -7.55
C GLY A 15 19.96 -1.87 -8.19
N HIS A 16 19.13 -2.77 -8.73
CA HIS A 16 17.92 -2.39 -9.46
C HIS A 16 16.71 -2.28 -8.54
N ALA A 17 15.91 -1.23 -8.75
CA ALA A 17 14.60 -1.06 -8.14
C ALA A 17 13.50 -1.62 -9.06
N PHE A 18 12.58 -2.40 -8.51
CA PHE A 18 11.44 -2.95 -9.23
C PHE A 18 10.14 -2.58 -8.53
N THR A 19 9.38 -1.69 -9.17
CA THR A 19 8.08 -1.25 -8.65
C THR A 19 7.02 -2.31 -8.93
N MET A 20 6.38 -2.79 -7.87
CA MET A 20 5.24 -3.70 -7.94
C MET A 20 3.94 -2.91 -8.09
N PRO A 21 2.87 -3.56 -8.60
CA PRO A 21 1.53 -2.99 -8.55
C PRO A 21 1.12 -2.61 -7.12
N ASP A 22 0.20 -1.65 -6.99
CA ASP A 22 -0.32 -1.26 -5.70
C ASP A 22 -1.04 -2.43 -5.02
N GLU A 23 -0.68 -2.69 -3.77
CA GLU A 23 -1.30 -3.72 -2.95
C GLU A 23 -2.30 -3.06 -2.00
N HIS A 24 -3.53 -3.59 -1.97
CA HIS A 24 -4.53 -3.17 -1.00
C HIS A 24 -4.50 -4.11 0.20
N ILE A 25 -3.98 -3.63 1.33
CA ILE A 25 -4.00 -4.38 2.58
C ILE A 25 -5.38 -4.19 3.22
N ALA A 26 -6.19 -5.26 3.18
CA ALA A 26 -7.48 -5.30 3.83
C ALA A 26 -7.34 -5.29 5.36
N CYS A 27 -8.40 -4.84 6.03
CA CYS A 27 -8.49 -4.79 7.49
C CYS A 27 -9.96 -4.86 7.90
N ASP A 28 -10.21 -5.35 9.10
CA ASP A 28 -11.56 -5.42 9.67
C ASP A 28 -11.84 -4.29 10.66
N ASN A 29 -11.34 -3.09 10.37
CA ASN A 29 -11.54 -1.94 11.26
C ASN A 29 -12.78 -1.14 10.83
N PRO A 30 -13.82 -0.98 11.66
CA PRO A 30 -15.03 -0.24 11.30
C PRO A 30 -14.80 1.25 11.10
N LYS A 31 -13.71 1.81 11.63
CA LYS A 31 -13.30 3.21 11.38
C LYS A 31 -12.53 3.38 10.07
N CYS A 32 -12.33 2.30 9.32
CA CYS A 32 -11.53 2.33 8.11
C CYS A 32 -12.38 2.37 6.85
N LYS A 33 -12.27 3.41 6.02
CA LYS A 33 -13.14 3.60 4.83
C LYS A 33 -13.04 2.49 3.77
N PHE A 34 -11.93 1.75 3.77
CA PHE A 34 -11.68 0.65 2.85
C PHE A 34 -12.03 -0.72 3.45
N SER A 35 -12.37 -0.75 4.74
CA SER A 35 -12.77 -1.97 5.43
C SER A 35 -14.18 -2.38 5.02
N PRO A 36 -14.45 -3.69 4.84
CA PRO A 36 -15.80 -4.18 4.57
C PRO A 36 -16.75 -3.92 5.74
N VAL A 37 -16.24 -3.79 6.97
CA VAL A 37 -17.05 -3.52 8.17
C VAL A 37 -17.25 -2.03 8.43
N HIS A 38 -16.84 -1.16 7.50
CA HIS A 38 -17.06 0.28 7.62
C HIS A 38 -18.54 0.62 7.54
N PRO A 39 -19.08 1.44 8.47
CA PRO A 39 -20.50 1.69 8.49
C PRO A 39 -20.90 2.53 7.27
N PRO A 40 -22.02 2.18 6.59
CA PRO A 40 -22.48 2.90 5.41
C PRO A 40 -22.98 4.32 5.74
N ASN A 41 -23.12 4.66 7.01
CA ASN A 41 -23.49 6.00 7.47
C ASN A 41 -22.31 7.00 7.46
N CYS A 42 -21.05 6.55 7.40
CA CYS A 42 -19.91 7.45 7.21
C CYS A 42 -19.65 7.62 5.71
N THR A 43 -20.50 8.42 5.08
CA THR A 43 -20.41 8.81 3.67
C THR A 43 -20.56 10.32 3.52
N GLY A 44 -20.14 10.89 2.38
CA GLY A 44 -20.32 12.31 2.08
C GLY A 44 -19.17 13.23 2.54
N ASP A 45 -19.42 14.54 2.44
CA ASP A 45 -18.38 15.58 2.64
C ASP A 45 -17.92 15.66 4.11
N ASP A 46 -18.83 15.47 5.08
CA ASP A 46 -18.49 15.48 6.50
C ASP A 46 -17.53 14.33 6.87
N CYS A 47 -17.82 13.11 6.38
CA CYS A 47 -16.92 11.97 6.57
C CYS A 47 -15.56 12.25 5.91
N LYS A 48 -15.49 12.83 4.70
CA LYS A 48 -14.20 13.21 4.06
C LYS A 48 -13.42 14.26 4.86
N ARG A 49 -14.11 15.26 5.44
CA ARG A 49 -13.49 16.32 6.26
C ARG A 49 -12.93 15.77 7.57
N ARG A 50 -13.67 14.89 8.25
CA ARG A 50 -13.35 14.40 9.60
C ARG A 50 -12.54 13.10 9.61
N CYS A 51 -12.61 12.30 8.55
CA CYS A 51 -11.90 11.03 8.46
C CYS A 51 -10.41 11.26 8.17
N TRP A 52 -9.59 10.99 9.18
CA TRP A 52 -8.13 11.07 9.11
C TRP A 52 -7.55 10.25 7.93
N GLN A 53 -8.25 9.20 7.52
CA GLN A 53 -7.82 8.25 6.49
C GLN A 53 -7.90 8.78 5.05
N TYR A 54 -8.67 9.84 4.79
CA TYR A 54 -8.57 10.57 3.51
C TYR A 54 -7.31 11.43 3.43
N ARG A 55 -6.65 11.68 4.56
CA ARG A 55 -5.44 12.49 4.66
C ARG A 55 -4.17 11.65 4.78
N GLN A 56 -4.31 10.32 4.79
CA GLN A 56 -3.19 9.38 4.89
C GLN A 56 -2.61 9.10 3.50
N PRO A 57 -1.29 9.30 3.30
CA PRO A 57 -0.63 8.84 2.08
C PRO A 57 -0.62 7.31 2.03
N SER A 58 -0.47 6.75 0.82
CA SER A 58 -0.17 5.33 0.65
C SER A 58 1.14 4.99 1.34
N GLN A 59 1.19 3.83 2.00
CA GLN A 59 2.41 3.34 2.62
C GLN A 59 3.43 3.00 1.52
N GLN A 60 4.62 3.57 1.58
CA GLN A 60 5.74 3.11 0.75
C GLN A 60 6.46 1.99 1.47
N TYR A 61 6.73 0.90 0.77
CA TYR A 61 7.49 -0.22 1.31
C TYR A 61 8.53 -0.68 0.31
N SER A 62 9.80 -0.50 0.67
CA SER A 62 10.91 -0.82 -0.22
C SER A 62 11.85 -1.85 0.41
N PRO A 63 11.51 -3.14 0.35
CA PRO A 63 12.35 -4.20 0.91
C PRO A 63 13.60 -4.39 0.06
N GLN A 64 14.72 -4.62 0.74
CA GLN A 64 16.00 -4.93 0.11
C GLN A 64 16.13 -6.44 -0.02
N LEU A 65 16.18 -6.94 -1.26
CA LEU A 65 16.33 -8.36 -1.58
C LEU A 65 17.79 -8.63 -1.97
N PRO A 66 18.50 -9.56 -1.30
CA PRO A 66 19.86 -9.96 -1.64
C PRO A 66 19.90 -10.91 -2.85
N GLU A 67 19.15 -10.57 -3.91
CA GLU A 67 18.97 -11.38 -5.10
C GLU A 67 19.17 -10.53 -6.36
N LEU A 68 19.25 -11.19 -7.53
CA LEU A 68 19.22 -10.52 -8.82
C LEU A 68 17.77 -10.21 -9.21
N CYS A 69 17.55 -9.08 -9.87
CA CYS A 69 16.23 -8.78 -10.41
C CYS A 69 15.87 -9.76 -11.55
N PRO A 70 14.57 -9.96 -11.87
CA PRO A 70 14.13 -10.90 -12.91
C PRO A 70 14.76 -10.65 -14.29
N ASN A 71 15.15 -9.40 -14.58
CA ASN A 71 15.83 -9.04 -15.82
C ASN A 71 17.31 -9.43 -15.81
N CYS A 72 18.00 -9.32 -14.67
CA CYS A 72 19.40 -9.70 -14.54
C CYS A 72 19.58 -11.21 -14.38
N ALA A 73 18.63 -11.90 -13.73
CA ALA A 73 18.65 -13.34 -13.55
C ALA A 73 18.41 -14.13 -14.85
N ARG A 74 17.87 -13.50 -15.89
CA ARG A 74 17.60 -14.10 -17.21
C ARG A 74 18.74 -13.88 -18.23
N LYS A 75 19.82 -13.21 -17.83
CA LYS A 75 21.05 -13.09 -18.63
C LYS A 75 21.98 -14.25 -18.34
#